data_AF-A0A512IN60-F1
#
_entry.id   AF-A0A512IN60-F1
#
_cell.length_a   1.000
_cell.length_b   1.000
_cell.length_c   1.000
_cell.angle_alpha   90.00
_cell.angle_beta   90.00
_cell.angle_gamma   90.00
#
_symmetry.space_group_name_H-M   'P 1'
#
loop_
_entity.id
_entity.type
_entity.pdbx_description
1 polymer ?
#
loop_
_entity_poly.entity_id
_entity_poly.type
_entity_poly.pdbx_seq_one_letter_code
_entity_poly.pdbx_strand_id
1 'polypeptide(L)'
;MQTQAAKERLRPRAPFRNKEWPRLIPYAGSTPHMRRKAVSPETSKVRPKKRRQLTSEIRHWFAAEIAVWPHDPQLPLTWENLVAKGAALHRWTWSRSGLSRCPEIAAAFGKRSGELAAGRDRTPKNPARADEVRTRARLLAQIAQLKAENEKLLRQFRTWQKNAHARNITVDDLNEPWDEVDRGQTDLGLRAKKGLSLPQHVPSRPKKR
;
A
#
# COMPACT_ATOMS: atom_id res chain seq x y z
N MET A 1 -40.09 -48.61 -4.32
CA MET A 1 -38.88 -47.78 -4.50
C MET A 1 -38.22 -47.62 -3.14
N GLN A 2 -37.29 -48.50 -2.81
CA GLN A 2 -36.64 -48.55 -1.49
C GLN A 2 -35.31 -47.79 -1.53
N THR A 3 -35.16 -46.87 -0.59
CA THR A 3 -34.00 -46.02 -0.33
C THR A 3 -32.85 -46.84 0.23
N GLN A 4 -31.66 -46.76 -0.38
CA GLN A 4 -30.44 -47.36 0.17
C GLN A 4 -29.66 -46.31 0.96
N ALA A 5 -29.61 -46.50 2.28
CA ALA A 5 -28.78 -45.75 3.22
C ALA A 5 -27.30 -46.15 3.11
N ALA A 6 -26.43 -45.14 3.11
CA ALA A 6 -24.98 -45.30 3.04
C ALA A 6 -24.41 -45.86 4.35
N LYS A 7 -23.74 -47.02 4.28
CA LYS A 7 -23.00 -47.64 5.39
C LYS A 7 -21.74 -46.83 5.71
N GLU A 8 -21.78 -46.15 6.85
CA GLU A 8 -20.66 -45.47 7.50
C GLU A 8 -19.62 -46.51 7.96
N ARG A 9 -18.43 -46.51 7.34
CA ARG A 9 -17.31 -47.36 7.74
C ARG A 9 -16.49 -46.67 8.83
N LEU A 10 -16.79 -47.00 10.08
CA LEU A 10 -15.93 -46.70 11.24
C LEU A 10 -14.55 -47.36 11.05
N ARG A 11 -13.49 -46.55 10.99
CA ARG A 11 -12.11 -47.05 11.01
C ARG A 11 -11.73 -47.44 12.45
N PRO A 12 -11.16 -48.63 12.70
CA PRO A 12 -10.71 -48.99 14.04
C PRO A 12 -9.49 -48.17 14.44
N ARG A 13 -9.51 -47.61 15.66
CA ARG A 13 -8.36 -46.98 16.30
C ARG A 13 -7.35 -48.07 16.69
N ALA A 14 -6.11 -47.96 16.21
CA ALA A 14 -5.01 -48.82 16.64
C ALA A 14 -4.64 -48.53 18.12
N PRO A 15 -4.37 -49.55 18.95
CA PRO A 15 -3.92 -49.32 20.32
C PRO A 15 -2.46 -48.81 20.33
N PHE A 16 -2.23 -47.77 21.12
CA PHE A 16 -0.90 -47.20 21.37
C PHE A 16 0.00 -48.26 22.02
N ARG A 17 1.03 -48.70 21.31
CA ARG A 17 2.07 -49.60 21.82
C ARG A 17 3.05 -48.78 22.67
N ASN A 18 3.03 -48.96 23.99
CA ASN A 18 4.00 -48.36 24.89
C ASN A 18 5.41 -48.83 24.50
N LYS A 19 6.28 -47.90 24.08
CA LYS A 19 7.70 -48.17 23.84
C LYS A 19 8.41 -48.30 25.18
N GLU A 20 8.52 -49.51 25.69
CA GLU A 20 9.52 -49.83 26.70
C GLU A 20 10.90 -49.81 26.03
N TRP A 21 11.79 -48.95 26.52
CA TRP A 21 13.16 -48.91 26.04
C TRP A 21 13.90 -50.16 26.53
N PRO A 22 14.66 -50.86 25.67
CA PRO A 22 15.39 -52.06 26.09
C PRO A 22 16.41 -51.68 27.16
N ARG A 23 16.28 -52.28 28.35
CA ARG A 23 17.31 -52.20 29.39
C ARG A 23 18.55 -52.89 28.85
N LEU A 24 19.64 -52.14 28.65
CA LEU A 24 20.93 -52.70 28.30
C LEU A 24 21.35 -53.70 29.39
N ILE A 25 21.51 -54.96 28.99
CA ILE A 25 22.18 -55.98 29.81
C ILE A 25 23.68 -55.68 29.73
N PRO A 26 24.40 -55.48 30.86
CA PRO A 26 25.84 -55.29 30.82
C PRO A 26 26.52 -56.61 30.40
N TYR A 27 27.40 -56.53 29.41
CA TYR A 27 28.22 -57.66 28.96
C TYR A 27 29.26 -58.02 30.04
N ALA A 28 29.44 -59.32 30.30
CA ALA A 28 30.44 -59.82 31.23
C ALA A 28 31.84 -59.45 30.72
N GLY A 29 32.56 -58.62 31.48
CA GLY A 29 33.93 -58.19 31.15
C GLY A 29 34.18 -56.68 31.17
N SER A 30 33.16 -55.83 31.33
CA SER A 30 33.38 -54.38 31.49
C SER A 30 33.79 -54.05 32.93
N THR A 31 35.07 -53.82 33.15
CA THR A 31 35.60 -53.28 34.42
C THR A 31 34.90 -51.97 34.77
N PRO A 32 34.56 -51.71 36.05
CA PRO A 32 33.98 -50.45 36.47
C PRO A 32 35.06 -49.35 36.44
N HIS A 33 35.36 -48.85 35.24
CA HIS A 33 36.14 -47.62 35.10
C HIS A 33 35.28 -46.45 35.55
N MET A 34 35.46 -46.10 36.82
CA MET A 34 35.59 -44.73 37.32
C MET A 34 35.11 -43.69 36.32
N ARG A 35 33.81 -43.39 36.39
CA ARG A 35 33.26 -42.18 35.80
C ARG A 35 33.85 -41.01 36.59
N ARG A 36 35.04 -40.55 36.19
CA ARG A 36 35.49 -39.19 36.47
C ARG A 36 34.29 -38.33 36.11
N LYS A 37 33.73 -37.62 37.09
CA LYS A 37 32.74 -36.58 36.83
C LYS A 37 33.43 -35.60 35.91
N ALA A 38 33.24 -35.76 34.60
CA ALA A 38 33.47 -34.67 33.67
C ALA A 38 32.60 -33.54 34.23
N VAL A 39 33.26 -32.49 34.67
CA VAL A 39 32.65 -31.22 34.98
C VAL A 39 31.87 -30.86 33.72
N SER A 40 30.57 -31.14 33.72
CA SER A 40 29.67 -30.61 32.71
C SER A 40 29.94 -29.11 32.72
N PRO A 41 30.26 -28.48 31.59
CA PRO A 41 30.34 -27.03 31.56
C PRO A 41 29.00 -26.56 32.08
N GLU A 42 29.03 -25.80 33.17
CA GLU A 42 27.88 -25.15 33.74
C GLU A 42 27.21 -24.41 32.59
N THR A 43 26.16 -24.99 32.01
CA THR A 43 25.23 -24.24 31.20
C THR A 43 24.57 -23.34 32.22
N SER A 44 25.18 -22.16 32.38
CA SER A 44 24.70 -21.08 33.21
C SER A 44 23.20 -21.03 32.99
N LYS A 45 22.43 -21.42 34.02
CA LYS A 45 20.97 -21.37 33.99
C LYS A 45 20.62 -19.90 33.83
N VAL A 46 20.56 -19.41 32.59
CA VAL A 46 20.08 -18.07 32.26
C VAL A 46 18.66 -18.05 32.78
N ARG A 47 18.45 -17.34 33.89
CA ARG A 47 17.14 -17.21 34.52
C ARG A 47 16.15 -16.81 33.42
N PRO A 48 15.04 -17.53 33.21
CA PRO A 48 14.10 -17.18 32.17
C PRO A 48 13.62 -15.75 32.46
N LYS A 49 13.96 -14.81 31.56
CA LYS A 49 13.48 -13.43 31.65
C LYS A 49 11.96 -13.50 31.85
N LYS A 50 11.44 -12.86 32.91
CA LYS A 50 10.00 -12.83 33.24
C LYS A 50 9.21 -12.55 31.95
N ARG A 51 8.37 -13.49 31.53
CA ARG A 51 7.57 -13.33 30.30
C ARG A 51 6.62 -12.16 30.50
N ARG A 52 6.87 -11.04 29.81
CA ARG A 52 5.90 -9.94 29.78
C ARG A 52 4.62 -10.43 29.13
N GLN A 53 3.50 -10.23 29.81
CA GLN A 53 2.18 -10.54 29.28
C GLN A 53 1.89 -9.62 28.10
N LEU A 54 1.19 -10.14 27.10
CA LEU A 54 0.74 -9.35 25.96
C LEU A 54 -0.47 -8.53 26.41
N THR A 55 -0.24 -7.25 26.73
CA THR A 55 -1.28 -6.30 27.14
C THR A 55 -2.22 -6.00 25.96
N SER A 56 -3.43 -5.53 26.25
CA SER A 56 -4.44 -5.16 25.24
C SER A 56 -3.90 -4.13 24.25
N GLU A 57 -3.21 -3.10 24.73
CA GLU A 57 -2.60 -2.05 23.89
C GLU A 57 -1.66 -2.62 22.84
N ILE A 58 -0.81 -3.56 23.24
CA ILE A 58 0.18 -4.16 22.34
C ILE A 58 -0.52 -5.07 21.31
N ARG A 59 -1.62 -5.73 21.67
CA ARG A 59 -2.43 -6.52 20.72
C ARG A 59 -3.05 -5.64 19.65
N HIS A 60 -3.63 -4.51 20.06
CA HIS A 60 -4.20 -3.53 19.14
C HIS A 60 -3.13 -2.94 18.22
N TRP A 61 -1.95 -2.64 18.77
CA TRP A 61 -0.82 -2.18 17.97
C TRP A 61 -0.44 -3.21 16.90
N PHE A 62 -0.28 -4.50 17.25
CA PHE A 62 -0.01 -5.55 16.28
C PHE A 62 -1.11 -5.66 15.21
N ALA A 63 -2.38 -5.61 15.60
CA ALA A 63 -3.49 -5.70 14.67
C ALA A 63 -3.53 -4.51 13.69
N ALA A 64 -3.29 -3.28 14.20
CA ALA A 64 -3.21 -2.08 13.38
C ALA A 64 -2.01 -2.12 12.42
N GLU A 65 -0.85 -2.57 12.91
CA GLU A 65 0.36 -2.70 12.11
C GLU A 65 0.19 -3.71 10.97
N ILE A 66 -0.47 -4.84 11.25
CA ILE A 66 -0.80 -5.82 10.21
C ILE A 66 -1.74 -5.21 9.16
N ALA A 67 -2.73 -4.41 9.55
CA ALA A 67 -3.67 -3.81 8.61
C ALA A 67 -2.97 -2.88 7.60
N VAL A 68 -1.93 -2.18 8.02
CA VAL A 68 -1.17 -1.21 7.19
C VAL A 68 0.06 -1.85 6.53
N TRP A 69 0.27 -3.17 6.68
CA TRP A 69 1.50 -3.82 6.20
C TRP A 69 1.75 -3.58 4.71
N PRO A 70 2.94 -3.11 4.29
CA PRO A 70 3.21 -2.74 2.90
C PRO A 70 3.17 -3.94 1.96
N HIS A 71 2.79 -3.72 0.70
CA HIS A 71 2.85 -4.74 -0.35
C HIS A 71 4.24 -4.76 -0.99
N ASP A 72 5.26 -5.11 -0.20
CA ASP A 72 6.65 -5.16 -0.64
C ASP A 72 7.13 -6.62 -0.79
N PRO A 73 7.65 -7.05 -1.95
CA PRO A 73 8.26 -8.36 -2.14
C PRO A 73 9.45 -8.65 -1.20
N GLN A 74 10.19 -7.61 -0.80
CA GLN A 74 11.38 -7.75 0.07
C GLN A 74 11.00 -7.95 1.55
N LEU A 75 9.82 -7.48 1.96
CA LEU A 75 9.32 -7.62 3.34
C LEU A 75 7.93 -8.28 3.35
N PRO A 76 7.85 -9.59 3.03
CA PRO A 76 6.59 -10.31 3.04
C PRO A 76 5.97 -10.30 4.43
N LEU A 77 4.64 -10.30 4.51
CA LEU A 77 3.92 -10.46 5.76
C LEU A 77 4.11 -11.90 6.29
N THR A 78 5.17 -12.09 7.07
CA THR A 78 5.47 -13.32 7.80
C THR A 78 5.43 -13.06 9.29
N TRP A 79 5.18 -14.10 10.08
CA TRP A 79 5.21 -14.02 11.54
C TRP A 79 6.58 -13.59 12.08
N GLU A 80 7.66 -13.95 11.39
CA GLU A 80 9.03 -13.58 11.77
C GLU A 80 9.25 -12.08 11.60
N ASN A 81 8.82 -11.53 10.47
CA ASN A 81 8.92 -10.09 10.20
C ASN A 81 8.05 -9.28 11.16
N LEU A 82 6.86 -9.77 11.49
CA LEU A 82 5.99 -9.15 12.47
C LEU A 82 6.63 -9.12 13.88
N VAL A 83 7.23 -10.24 14.31
CA VAL A 83 7.94 -10.32 15.60
C VAL A 83 9.17 -9.42 15.60
N ALA A 84 9.94 -9.39 14.52
CA ALA A 84 11.11 -8.51 14.39
C ALA A 84 10.72 -7.03 14.50
N LYS A 85 9.64 -6.62 13.82
CA LYS A 85 9.12 -5.24 13.87
C LYS A 85 8.64 -4.87 15.28
N GLY A 86 7.90 -5.76 15.93
CA GLY A 86 7.48 -5.58 17.33
C GLY A 86 8.66 -5.52 18.30
N ALA A 87 9.69 -6.34 18.08
CA ALA A 87 10.89 -6.34 18.92
C ALA A 87 11.70 -5.04 18.78
N ALA A 88 11.78 -4.46 17.59
CA ALA A 88 12.44 -3.19 17.36
C ALA A 88 11.73 -2.05 18.11
N LEU A 89 10.40 -2.00 18.09
CA LEU A 89 9.63 -0.93 18.72
C LEU A 89 9.55 -1.07 20.25
N HIS A 90 9.16 -2.25 20.73
CA HIS A 90 8.87 -2.47 22.15
C HIS A 90 10.04 -3.06 22.95
N ARG A 91 11.20 -3.25 22.29
CA ARG A 91 12.43 -3.82 22.87
C ARG A 91 12.19 -5.17 23.56
N TRP A 92 11.20 -5.92 23.07
CA TRP A 92 10.78 -7.21 23.62
C TRP A 92 10.43 -8.19 22.51
N THR A 93 10.93 -9.43 22.64
CA THR A 93 10.68 -10.49 21.67
C THR A 93 9.50 -11.36 22.12
N TRP A 94 8.41 -11.35 21.36
CA TRP A 94 7.31 -12.29 21.56
C TRP A 94 7.50 -13.56 20.74
N SER A 95 6.93 -14.67 21.21
CA SER A 95 6.87 -15.89 20.40
C SER A 95 5.75 -15.78 19.37
N ARG A 96 5.98 -16.30 18.17
CA ARG A 96 4.95 -16.49 17.14
C ARG A 96 3.70 -17.17 17.70
N SER A 97 3.90 -18.22 18.50
CA SER A 97 2.81 -18.97 19.15
C SER A 97 2.00 -18.14 20.15
N GLY A 98 2.59 -17.10 20.73
CA GLY A 98 1.90 -16.17 21.61
C GLY A 98 1.01 -15.21 20.82
N LEU A 99 1.52 -14.66 19.73
CA LEU A 99 0.78 -13.75 18.85
C LEU A 99 -0.36 -14.48 18.11
N SER A 100 -0.13 -15.71 17.64
CA SER A 100 -1.13 -16.48 16.90
C SER A 100 -2.31 -16.96 17.76
N ARG A 101 -2.12 -17.07 19.07
CA ARG A 101 -3.21 -17.44 20.01
C ARG A 101 -4.16 -16.28 20.28
N CYS A 102 -3.76 -15.05 19.99
CA CYS A 102 -4.60 -13.88 20.15
C CYS A 102 -5.54 -13.74 18.95
N PRO A 103 -6.87 -13.77 19.16
CA PRO A 103 -7.83 -13.80 18.06
C PRO A 103 -7.77 -12.54 17.19
N GLU A 104 -7.59 -11.36 17.80
CA GLU A 104 -7.46 -10.07 17.11
C GLU A 104 -6.31 -10.07 16.10
N ILE A 105 -5.13 -10.51 16.53
CA ILE A 105 -3.91 -10.54 15.71
C ILE A 105 -4.04 -11.61 14.63
N ALA A 106 -4.55 -12.80 14.99
CA ALA A 106 -4.76 -13.88 14.04
C ALA A 106 -5.77 -13.51 12.94
N ALA A 107 -6.87 -12.84 13.29
CA ALA A 107 -7.86 -12.35 12.34
C ALA A 107 -7.28 -11.27 11.42
N ALA A 108 -6.54 -10.30 11.97
CA ALA A 108 -5.85 -9.28 11.17
C ALA A 108 -4.84 -9.91 10.20
N PHE A 109 -4.04 -10.88 10.67
CA PHE A 109 -3.05 -11.59 9.86
C PHE A 109 -3.69 -12.39 8.73
N GLY A 110 -4.76 -13.13 9.03
CA GLY A 110 -5.54 -13.86 8.03
C GLY A 110 -6.10 -12.93 6.96
N LYS A 111 -6.76 -11.84 7.38
CA LYS A 111 -7.33 -10.85 6.46
C LYS A 111 -6.26 -10.24 5.56
N ARG A 112 -5.19 -9.70 6.14
CA ARG A 112 -4.14 -9.03 5.36
C ARG A 112 -3.38 -9.99 4.46
N SER A 113 -3.04 -11.18 4.94
CA SER A 113 -2.35 -12.19 4.11
C SER A 113 -3.21 -12.59 2.90
N GLY A 114 -4.53 -12.71 3.07
CA GLY A 114 -5.48 -12.94 1.98
C GLY A 114 -5.54 -11.76 0.99
N GLU A 115 -5.56 -10.51 1.48
CA GLU A 115 -5.51 -9.32 0.63
C GLU A 115 -4.20 -9.24 -0.17
N LEU A 116 -3.06 -9.52 0.47
CA LEU A 116 -1.76 -9.52 -0.19
C LEU A 116 -1.65 -10.65 -1.22
N ALA A 117 -2.22 -11.83 -0.93
CA ALA A 117 -2.30 -12.93 -1.90
C ALA A 117 -3.21 -12.57 -3.09
N ALA A 118 -4.41 -12.05 -2.83
CA ALA A 118 -5.35 -11.62 -3.86
C ALA A 118 -4.80 -10.45 -4.70
N GLY A 119 -3.99 -9.56 -4.11
CA GLY A 119 -3.27 -8.51 -4.82
C GLY A 119 -2.20 -9.04 -5.77
N ARG A 120 -1.56 -10.17 -5.42
CA ARG A 120 -0.57 -10.86 -6.26
C ARG A 120 -1.23 -11.64 -7.41
N ASP A 121 -2.39 -12.24 -7.16
CA ASP A 121 -3.17 -12.96 -8.18
C ASP A 121 -3.97 -12.04 -9.13
N ARG A 122 -3.96 -10.73 -8.86
CA ARG A 122 -4.51 -9.70 -9.76
C ARG A 122 -3.61 -9.35 -10.94
N THR A 123 -2.50 -10.06 -11.18
CA THR A 123 -1.89 -10.04 -12.51
C THR A 123 -2.98 -10.40 -13.52
N PRO A 124 -3.41 -9.44 -14.36
CA PRO A 124 -4.48 -9.71 -15.30
C PRO A 124 -4.04 -10.87 -16.17
N LYS A 125 -4.92 -11.87 -16.33
CA LYS A 125 -4.68 -13.07 -17.15
C LYS A 125 -4.25 -12.74 -18.58
N ASN A 126 -4.49 -11.50 -19.02
CA ASN A 126 -3.88 -10.87 -20.18
C ASN A 126 -3.61 -9.37 -19.90
N PRO A 127 -2.36 -8.94 -19.70
CA PRO A 127 -2.03 -7.53 -19.39
C PRO A 127 -2.39 -6.57 -20.52
N ALA A 128 -2.25 -6.97 -21.78
CA ALA A 128 -2.59 -6.14 -22.92
C ALA A 128 -4.07 -5.70 -22.91
N ARG A 129 -4.98 -6.64 -22.60
CA ARG A 129 -6.42 -6.36 -22.51
C ARG A 129 -6.78 -5.43 -21.35
N ALA A 130 -6.06 -5.52 -20.23
CA ALA A 130 -6.28 -4.63 -19.09
C ALA A 130 -5.86 -3.19 -19.41
N ASP A 131 -4.76 -3.03 -20.13
CA ASP A 131 -4.28 -1.72 -20.56
C ASP A 131 -5.20 -1.10 -21.62
N GLU A 132 -5.69 -1.89 -22.58
CA GLU A 132 -6.72 -1.45 -23.55
C GLU A 132 -7.99 -0.93 -22.87
N VAL A 133 -8.47 -1.61 -21.83
CA VAL A 133 -9.66 -1.16 -21.09
C VAL A 133 -9.39 0.16 -20.38
N ARG A 134 -8.20 0.34 -19.78
CA ARG A 134 -7.81 1.58 -19.10
C ARG A 134 -7.65 2.73 -20.08
N THR A 135 -6.99 2.51 -21.22
CA THR A 135 -6.82 3.55 -22.24
C THR A 135 -8.16 3.95 -22.82
N ARG A 136 -9.04 2.98 -23.13
CA ARG A 136 -10.41 3.25 -23.59
C ARG A 136 -11.20 4.07 -22.58
N ALA A 137 -11.15 3.72 -21.29
CA ALA A 137 -11.85 4.48 -20.26
C ALA A 137 -11.35 5.93 -20.17
N ARG A 138 -10.03 6.14 -20.21
CA ARG A 138 -9.42 7.48 -20.23
C ARG A 138 -9.85 8.29 -21.45
N LEU A 139 -9.82 7.69 -22.64
CA LEU A 139 -10.22 8.36 -23.88
C LEU A 139 -11.70 8.75 -23.86
N LEU A 140 -12.58 7.88 -23.37
CA LEU A 140 -14.00 8.18 -23.24
C LEU A 140 -14.25 9.33 -22.26
N ALA A 141 -13.54 9.37 -21.14
CA ALA A 141 -13.62 10.48 -20.19
C ALA A 141 -13.16 11.81 -20.82
N GLN A 142 -12.07 11.79 -21.57
CA GLN A 142 -11.56 12.97 -22.26
C GLN A 142 -12.54 13.46 -23.35
N ILE A 143 -13.14 12.54 -24.12
CA ILE A 143 -14.17 12.88 -25.10
C ILE A 143 -15.38 13.51 -24.42
N ALA A 144 -15.82 12.97 -23.28
CA ALA A 144 -16.94 13.53 -22.53
C ALA A 144 -16.65 14.95 -22.03
N GLN A 145 -15.45 15.18 -21.48
CA GLN A 145 -15.01 16.49 -21.04
C GLN A 145 -14.95 17.49 -22.20
N LEU A 146 -14.31 17.12 -23.31
CA LEU A 146 -14.20 17.98 -24.50
C LEU A 146 -15.58 18.33 -25.08
N LYS A 147 -16.52 17.38 -25.08
CA LYS A 147 -17.90 17.65 -25.50
C LYS A 147 -18.59 18.67 -24.58
N ALA A 148 -18.44 18.52 -23.27
CA ALA A 148 -19.03 19.46 -22.30
C ALA A 148 -18.43 20.87 -22.43
N GLU A 149 -17.11 20.98 -22.66
CA GLU A 149 -16.44 22.25 -22.92
C GLU A 149 -16.93 22.88 -24.23
N ASN A 150 -17.03 22.10 -25.30
CA ASN A 150 -17.53 22.56 -26.58
C ASN A 150 -18.98 23.07 -26.49
N GLU A 151 -19.87 22.35 -25.80
CA GLU A 151 -21.24 22.81 -25.55
C GLU A 151 -21.28 24.14 -24.77
N LYS A 152 -20.38 24.32 -23.80
CA LYS A 152 -20.27 25.58 -23.06
C LYS A 152 -19.81 26.73 -23.97
N LEU A 153 -18.80 26.50 -24.81
CA LEU A 153 -18.31 27.49 -25.78
C LEU A 153 -19.38 27.83 -26.81
N LEU A 154 -20.12 26.84 -27.33
CA LEU A 154 -21.22 27.07 -28.27
C LEU A 154 -22.34 27.90 -27.64
N ARG A 155 -22.67 27.69 -26.37
CA ARG A 155 -23.63 28.55 -25.66
C ARG A 155 -23.12 30.00 -25.58
N GLN A 156 -21.87 30.21 -25.23
CA GLN A 156 -21.26 31.55 -25.18
C GLN A 156 -21.26 32.20 -26.56
N PHE A 157 -20.88 31.46 -27.60
CA PHE A 157 -20.88 31.93 -28.98
C PHE A 157 -22.26 32.40 -29.44
N ARG A 158 -23.33 31.64 -29.11
CA ARG A 158 -24.72 32.07 -29.39
C ARG A 158 -25.09 33.37 -28.68
N THR A 159 -24.66 33.54 -27.43
CA THR A 159 -24.88 34.80 -26.70
C THR A 159 -24.13 35.96 -27.34
N TRP A 160 -22.86 35.75 -27.74
CA TRP A 160 -22.07 36.76 -28.44
C TRP A 160 -22.67 37.11 -29.79
N GLN A 161 -23.12 36.14 -30.58
CA GLN A 161 -23.79 36.37 -31.85
C GLN A 161 -25.05 37.24 -31.69
N LYS A 162 -25.89 36.94 -30.69
CA LYS A 162 -27.07 37.76 -30.39
C LYS A 162 -26.69 39.20 -30.01
N ASN A 163 -25.66 39.36 -29.19
CA ASN A 163 -25.20 40.68 -28.75
C ASN A 163 -24.53 41.48 -29.88
N ALA A 164 -23.78 40.82 -30.75
CA ALA A 164 -23.17 41.41 -31.93
C ALA A 164 -24.25 41.94 -32.89
N HIS A 165 -25.26 41.11 -33.19
CA HIS A 165 -26.40 41.52 -34.01
C HIS A 165 -27.16 42.71 -33.40
N ALA A 166 -27.39 42.73 -32.09
CA ALA A 166 -28.05 43.85 -31.41
C ALA A 166 -27.22 45.16 -31.46
N ARG A 167 -25.92 45.07 -31.69
CA ARG A 167 -25.00 46.20 -31.80
C ARG A 167 -24.57 46.50 -33.24
N ASN A 168 -25.19 45.85 -34.23
CA ASN A 168 -24.83 45.93 -35.65
C ASN A 168 -23.34 45.64 -35.95
N ILE A 169 -22.70 44.81 -35.12
CA ILE A 169 -21.32 44.36 -35.34
C ILE A 169 -21.35 43.32 -36.47
N THR A 170 -20.54 43.52 -37.50
CA THR A 170 -20.45 42.63 -38.65
C THR A 170 -19.51 41.45 -38.38
N VAL A 171 -19.55 40.43 -39.24
CA VAL A 171 -18.64 39.27 -39.13
C VAL A 171 -17.20 39.68 -39.39
N ASP A 172 -16.98 40.68 -40.25
CA ASP A 172 -15.64 41.20 -40.55
C ASP A 172 -15.03 41.88 -39.32
N ASP A 173 -15.82 42.66 -38.57
CA ASP A 173 -15.41 43.26 -37.29
C ASP A 173 -15.05 42.20 -36.23
N LEU A 174 -15.75 41.06 -36.22
CA LEU A 174 -15.48 39.96 -35.27
C LEU A 174 -14.25 39.13 -35.63
N ASN A 175 -13.92 39.05 -36.93
CA ASN A 175 -12.76 38.34 -37.43
C ASN A 175 -11.52 39.23 -37.50
N GLU A 176 -11.66 40.53 -37.22
CA GLU A 176 -10.54 41.44 -37.18
C GLU A 176 -9.50 40.92 -36.18
N PRO A 177 -8.24 40.70 -36.62
CA PRO A 177 -7.19 40.25 -35.74
C PRO A 177 -6.99 41.31 -34.67
N TRP A 178 -6.74 40.86 -33.45
CA TRP A 178 -6.43 41.79 -32.37
C TRP A 178 -5.12 42.49 -32.68
N ASP A 179 -5.04 43.80 -32.38
CA ASP A 179 -3.80 44.55 -32.45
C ASP A 179 -2.68 43.80 -31.73
N GLU A 180 -1.48 43.78 -32.31
CA GLU A 180 -0.31 43.23 -31.65
C GLU A 180 -0.14 43.90 -30.29
N VAL A 181 -0.33 43.12 -29.23
CA VAL A 181 -0.14 43.60 -27.86
C VAL A 181 1.31 44.06 -27.73
N ASP A 182 1.53 45.36 -27.53
CA ASP A 182 2.86 45.90 -27.31
C ASP A 182 3.41 45.45 -25.95
N ARG A 183 4.09 44.29 -25.96
CA ARG A 183 4.79 43.74 -24.81
C ARG A 183 6.04 44.56 -24.43
N GLY A 184 6.44 45.56 -25.24
CA GLY A 184 7.60 46.42 -24.99
C GLY A 184 7.45 47.36 -23.79
N GLN A 185 6.24 47.50 -23.22
CA GLN A 185 6.06 48.21 -21.96
C GLN A 185 6.55 47.41 -20.73
N THR A 186 6.38 46.09 -20.74
CA THR A 186 6.69 45.21 -19.59
C THR A 186 7.93 44.33 -19.81
N ASP A 187 8.22 43.97 -21.06
CA ASP A 187 9.40 43.17 -21.41
C ASP A 187 10.56 44.07 -21.86
N LEU A 188 11.43 44.39 -20.89
CA LEU A 188 12.62 45.21 -21.09
C LEU A 188 13.59 44.61 -22.13
N GLY A 189 13.61 43.28 -22.28
CA GLY A 189 14.46 42.57 -23.23
C GLY A 189 13.98 42.74 -24.68
N LEU A 190 12.67 42.70 -24.91
CA LEU A 190 12.09 42.98 -26.22
C LEU A 190 12.20 44.47 -26.60
N ARG A 191 12.09 45.36 -25.62
CA ARG A 191 12.22 46.81 -25.81
C ARG A 191 13.64 47.23 -26.23
N ALA A 192 14.66 46.67 -25.59
CA ALA A 192 16.06 46.90 -25.93
C ALA A 192 16.38 46.43 -27.36
N LYS A 193 15.85 45.28 -27.78
CA LYS A 193 15.99 44.76 -29.16
C LYS A 193 15.31 45.64 -30.21
N LYS A 194 14.19 46.28 -29.87
CA LYS A 194 13.48 47.24 -30.73
C LYS A 194 14.10 48.64 -30.75
N GLY A 195 15.18 48.89 -30.00
CA GLY A 195 15.85 50.20 -29.94
C GLY A 195 15.03 51.30 -29.24
N LEU A 196 14.00 50.92 -28.48
CA LEU A 196 13.12 51.85 -27.77
C LEU A 196 13.74 52.25 -26.42
N SER A 197 13.72 53.54 -26.09
CA SER A 197 14.24 54.05 -24.81
C SER A 197 13.47 53.46 -23.63
N LEU A 198 14.16 53.15 -22.53
CA LEU A 198 13.55 52.58 -21.31
C LEU A 198 12.40 53.46 -20.82
N PRO A 199 11.32 52.87 -20.29
CA PRO A 199 10.22 53.68 -19.76
C PRO A 199 10.75 54.50 -18.60
N GLN A 200 10.70 55.83 -18.73
CA GLN A 200 11.10 56.71 -17.64
C GLN A 200 10.13 56.47 -16.48
N HIS A 201 10.66 55.96 -15.36
CA HIS A 201 9.89 55.82 -14.14
C HIS A 201 9.51 57.22 -13.66
N VAL A 202 8.32 57.70 -14.04
CA VAL A 202 7.77 58.94 -13.49
C VAL A 202 7.43 58.66 -12.02
N PRO A 203 8.12 59.26 -11.05
CA PRO A 203 7.81 59.01 -9.65
C PRO A 203 6.36 59.39 -9.38
N SER A 204 5.60 58.45 -8.84
CA SER A 204 4.21 58.67 -8.44
C SER A 204 4.16 59.86 -7.48
N ARG A 205 3.40 60.90 -7.83
CA ARG A 205 3.22 62.07 -6.94
C ARG A 205 2.70 61.57 -5.59
N PRO A 206 3.33 61.95 -4.47
CA PRO A 206 2.84 61.53 -3.16
C PRO A 206 1.41 62.04 -2.97
N LYS A 207 0.49 61.12 -2.67
CA LYS A 207 -0.89 61.48 -2.33
C LYS A 207 -0.83 62.33 -1.06
N LYS A 208 -1.23 63.61 -1.15
CA LYS A 208 -1.41 64.47 0.02
C LYS A 208 -2.48 63.81 0.91
N ARG A 209 -2.11 63.50 2.16
CA ARG A 209 -3.02 62.99 3.19
C ARG A 209 -3.96 64.08 3.66
#